data_AF-A0A9X4IDW7-F1
#
_entry.id   AF-A0A9X4IDW7-F1
#
_cell.length_a   1.000
_cell.length_b   1.000
_cell.length_c   1.000
_cell.angle_alpha   90.00
_cell.angle_beta   90.00
_cell.angle_gamma   90.00
#
_symmetry.space_group_name_H-M   'P 1'
#
loop_
_entity.id
_entity.type
_entity.pdbx_description
1 polymer ?
#
loop_
_entity_poly.entity_id
_entity_poly.type
_entity_poly.pdbx_seq_one_letter_code
_entity_poly.pdbx_strand_id
1 'polypeptide(L)'
;MGETLSVDNAGLVLVGPFLPLFFSRLDLLSEGPDGVPRIEGAAASRAVHLLQYVVDLRCDRPDVDLALNKVLCGLAPSTPVEPFIIPTEAEMDMCAHMTQAILDAWTIIKSTSPEGLRETFLQRSGHLASTTDAGWMLVVRRHTLDLLVDQIPWNFRLVFQRWMTSPLNITW
;
A
#
# COMPACT_ATOMS: atom_id res chain seq x y z
N MET A 1 8.92 1.46 -23.36
CA MET A 1 8.29 0.74 -22.24
C MET A 1 9.21 0.90 -21.05
N GLY A 2 8.68 1.40 -19.94
CA GLY A 2 9.43 1.54 -18.69
C GLY A 2 9.70 0.19 -18.04
N GLU A 3 10.47 0.21 -16.96
CA GLU A 3 10.72 -0.96 -16.10
C GLU A 3 9.39 -1.57 -15.62
N THR A 4 9.30 -2.90 -15.67
CA THR A 4 8.15 -3.66 -15.15
C THR A 4 8.62 -4.58 -14.03
N LEU A 5 8.01 -4.42 -12.86
CA LEU A 5 8.30 -5.14 -11.64
C LEU A 5 7.15 -6.09 -11.31
N SER A 6 7.47 -7.32 -10.92
CA SER A 6 6.45 -8.23 -10.39
C SER A 6 6.24 -7.94 -8.91
N VAL A 7 4.99 -7.99 -8.45
CA VAL A 7 4.63 -7.80 -7.05
C VAL A 7 3.61 -8.87 -6.64
N ASP A 8 3.67 -9.33 -5.39
CA ASP A 8 2.72 -10.32 -4.84
C ASP A 8 1.77 -9.74 -3.80
N ASN A 9 1.83 -8.43 -3.59
CA ASN A 9 0.95 -7.67 -2.71
C ASN A 9 0.15 -6.60 -3.47
N ALA A 10 -0.16 -6.82 -4.75
CA ALA A 10 -0.83 -5.86 -5.63
C ALA A 10 -2.16 -5.34 -5.05
N GLY A 11 -2.79 -6.12 -4.20
CA GLY A 11 -4.02 -5.77 -3.50
C GLY A 11 -3.87 -4.68 -2.44
N LEU A 12 -2.64 -4.37 -2.02
CA LEU A 12 -2.33 -3.29 -1.08
C LEU A 12 -2.91 -1.94 -1.53
N VAL A 13 -3.14 -1.73 -2.84
CA VAL A 13 -3.78 -0.50 -3.36
C VAL A 13 -5.18 -0.25 -2.78
N LEU A 14 -5.87 -1.28 -2.29
CA LEU A 14 -7.18 -1.15 -1.67
C LEU A 14 -7.15 -0.31 -0.38
N VAL A 15 -5.98 -0.21 0.27
CA VAL A 15 -5.80 0.62 1.49
C VAL A 15 -5.67 2.11 1.18
N GLY A 16 -5.62 2.50 -0.11
CA GLY A 16 -5.35 3.85 -0.59
C GLY A 16 -6.05 4.99 0.18
N PRO A 17 -7.38 4.94 0.41
CA PRO A 17 -8.10 5.99 1.14
C PRO A 17 -7.71 6.11 2.62
N PHE A 18 -7.15 5.06 3.22
CA PHE A 18 -6.81 5.00 4.64
C PHE A 18 -5.38 5.49 4.92
N LEU A 19 -4.53 5.56 3.88
CA LEU A 19 -3.13 5.98 4.00
C LEU A 19 -2.93 7.36 4.68
N PRO A 20 -3.72 8.41 4.40
CA PRO A 20 -3.49 9.72 5.01
C PRO A 20 -3.63 9.69 6.53
N LEU A 21 -4.68 9.05 7.03
CA LEU A 21 -4.88 8.91 8.46
C LEU A 21 -3.81 7.99 9.07
N PHE A 22 -3.51 6.87 8.40
CA PHE A 22 -2.52 5.89 8.88
C PHE A 22 -1.13 6.53 9.08
N PHE A 23 -0.60 7.22 8.06
CA PHE A 23 0.72 7.86 8.18
C PHE A 23 0.72 9.08 9.09
N SER A 24 -0.38 9.86 9.12
CA SER A 24 -0.49 10.99 10.04
C SER A 24 -0.53 10.55 11.51
N ARG A 25 -1.18 9.43 11.84
CA ARG A 25 -1.29 8.94 13.22
C ARG A 25 0.00 8.33 13.75
N LEU A 26 0.89 7.92 12.85
CA LEU A 26 2.19 7.35 13.18
C LEU A 26 3.33 8.38 13.08
N ASP A 27 2.99 9.66 12.87
CA ASP A 27 3.95 10.75 12.69
C ASP A 27 5.02 10.45 11.61
N LEU A 28 4.61 9.75 10.54
CA LEU A 28 5.50 9.36 9.43
C LEU A 28 5.58 10.41 8.31
N LEU A 29 4.81 11.49 8.43
CA LEU A 29 4.79 12.59 7.47
C LEU A 29 5.57 13.78 8.03
N SER A 30 6.61 14.20 7.32
CA SER A 30 7.30 15.48 7.54
C SER A 30 6.70 16.57 6.65
N GLU A 31 6.69 17.81 7.11
CA GLU A 31 6.32 18.96 6.28
C GLU A 31 7.54 19.45 5.49
N GLY A 32 7.45 19.42 4.16
CA GLY A 32 8.49 19.96 3.28
C GLY A 32 8.56 21.49 3.33
N PRO A 33 9.66 22.11 2.88
CA PRO A 33 9.80 23.58 2.83
C PRO A 33 8.74 24.29 1.97
N ASP A 34 8.08 23.55 1.08
CA ASP A 34 7.01 23.96 0.19
C ASP A 34 5.60 23.68 0.77
N GLY A 35 5.50 23.20 2.01
CA GLY A 35 4.23 22.82 2.66
C GLY A 35 3.64 21.51 2.14
N VAL A 36 4.39 20.74 1.34
CA VAL A 36 3.98 19.44 0.82
C VAL A 36 4.47 18.35 1.79
N PRO A 37 3.60 17.46 2.28
CA PRO A 37 4.03 16.39 3.18
C PRO A 37 4.92 15.38 2.46
N ARG A 38 5.90 14.81 3.16
CA ARG A 38 6.85 13.82 2.63
C ARG A 38 7.08 12.68 3.61
N ILE A 39 7.48 11.53 3.10
CA ILE A 39 7.98 10.40 3.90
C ILE A 39 9.45 10.25 3.56
N GLU A 40 10.34 10.54 4.51
CA GLU A 40 11.78 10.62 4.26
C GLU A 40 12.61 10.16 5.47
N GLY A 41 13.90 9.92 5.24
CA GLY A 41 14.82 9.45 6.28
C GLY A 41 14.35 8.14 6.92
N ALA A 42 14.41 8.06 8.25
CA ALA A 42 14.02 6.87 9.00
C ALA A 42 12.52 6.51 8.85
N ALA A 43 11.65 7.49 8.55
CA ALA A 43 10.22 7.25 8.34
C ALA A 43 9.93 6.46 7.05
N ALA A 44 10.80 6.57 6.03
CA ALA A 44 10.64 5.87 4.76
C ALA A 44 10.64 4.34 4.93
N SER A 45 11.69 3.79 5.55
CA SER A 45 11.76 2.35 5.85
C SER A 45 10.58 1.91 6.71
N ARG A 46 10.21 2.72 7.70
CA ARG A 46 9.12 2.40 8.63
C ARG A 46 7.77 2.32 7.92
N ALA A 47 7.43 3.34 7.12
CA ALA A 47 6.19 3.37 6.34
C ALA A 47 6.08 2.18 5.38
N VAL A 48 7.16 1.88 4.65
CA VAL A 48 7.22 0.77 3.68
C VAL A 48 6.95 -0.57 4.36
N HIS A 49 7.64 -0.83 5.48
CA HIS A 49 7.49 -2.09 6.22
C HIS A 49 6.16 -2.19 6.96
N LEU A 50 5.60 -1.10 7.45
CA LEU A 50 4.29 -1.13 8.09
C LEU A 50 3.15 -1.37 7.08
N LEU A 51 3.27 -0.85 5.86
CA LEU A 51 2.36 -1.27 4.78
C LEU A 51 2.50 -2.76 4.48
N GLN A 52 3.71 -3.32 4.55
CA GLN A 52 3.90 -4.75 4.36
C GLN A 52 3.31 -5.55 5.52
N TYR A 53 3.44 -5.07 6.75
CA TYR A 53 2.85 -5.69 7.93
C TYR A 53 1.32 -5.79 7.82
N VAL A 54 0.66 -4.82 7.18
CA VAL A 54 -0.78 -4.89 6.89
C VAL A 54 -1.12 -6.07 5.97
N VAL A 55 -0.25 -6.38 5.01
CA VAL A 55 -0.43 -7.44 4.00
C VAL A 55 -0.25 -8.83 4.60
N ASP A 56 0.80 -9.05 5.39
CA ASP A 56 1.19 -10.41 5.83
C ASP A 56 1.81 -10.50 7.22
N LEU A 57 1.70 -9.45 8.04
CA LEU A 57 2.24 -9.38 9.40
C LEU A 57 3.77 -9.51 9.48
N ARG A 58 4.47 -9.22 8.37
CA ARG A 58 5.93 -9.25 8.30
C ARG A 58 6.52 -7.86 8.06
N CYS A 59 7.67 -7.63 8.68
CA CYS A 59 8.47 -6.41 8.56
C CYS A 59 9.89 -6.72 8.04
N ASP A 60 10.10 -7.87 7.41
CA ASP A 60 11.40 -8.40 6.99
C ASP A 60 11.40 -8.92 5.54
N ARG A 61 10.41 -8.48 4.74
CA ARG A 61 10.32 -8.89 3.33
C ARG A 61 11.52 -8.36 2.54
N PRO A 62 12.07 -9.16 1.60
CA PRO A 62 13.11 -8.69 0.69
C PRO A 62 12.73 -7.39 0.00
N ASP A 63 13.71 -6.51 -0.21
CA ASP A 63 13.53 -5.20 -0.83
C ASP A 63 12.81 -5.26 -2.19
N VAL A 64 13.08 -6.31 -2.96
CA VAL A 64 12.47 -6.58 -4.28
C VAL A 64 10.95 -6.79 -4.22
N ASP A 65 10.43 -7.25 -3.07
CA ASP A 65 8.99 -7.48 -2.86
C ASP A 65 8.26 -6.20 -2.45
N LEU A 66 8.99 -5.12 -2.10
CA LEU A 66 8.46 -3.89 -1.50
C LEU A 66 8.24 -2.77 -2.53
N ALA A 67 8.32 -3.05 -3.82
CA ALA A 67 8.22 -2.06 -4.89
C ALA A 67 6.90 -1.25 -4.82
N LEU A 68 5.76 -1.92 -4.61
CA LEU A 68 4.47 -1.24 -4.49
C LEU A 68 4.38 -0.38 -3.22
N ASN A 69 4.89 -0.89 -2.10
CA ASN A 69 4.93 -0.17 -0.82
C ASN A 69 5.69 1.15 -0.98
N LYS A 70 6.87 1.09 -1.61
CA LYS A 70 7.70 2.28 -1.91
C LYS A 70 6.92 3.30 -2.74
N VAL A 71 6.25 2.87 -3.81
CA VAL A 71 5.43 3.77 -4.64
C VAL A 71 4.30 4.42 -3.84
N LEU A 72 3.59 3.67 -3.00
CA LEU A 72 2.54 4.23 -2.13
C LEU A 72 3.08 5.20 -1.07
N CYS A 73 4.34 5.03 -0.66
CA CYS A 73 5.07 5.96 0.20
C CYS A 73 5.66 7.17 -0.57
N GLY A 74 5.48 7.26 -1.89
CA GLY A 74 6.04 8.33 -2.72
C GLY A 74 7.52 8.16 -3.08
N LEU A 75 8.08 6.97 -2.85
CA LEU A 75 9.48 6.62 -3.10
C LEU A 75 9.62 5.93 -4.46
N ALA A 76 10.79 6.04 -5.08
CA ALA A 76 11.14 5.22 -6.24
C ALA A 76 11.33 3.75 -5.78
N PRO A 77 10.99 2.74 -6.61
CA PRO A 77 11.25 1.34 -6.27
C PRO A 77 12.74 1.04 -5.97
N SER A 78 13.65 1.78 -6.60
CA SER A 78 15.09 1.69 -6.37
C SER A 78 15.58 2.38 -5.09
N THR A 79 14.72 3.13 -4.37
CA THR A 79 15.10 3.77 -3.12
C THR A 79 15.42 2.69 -2.09
N PRO A 80 16.62 2.70 -1.47
CA PRO A 80 16.98 1.73 -0.45
C PRO A 80 16.15 1.94 0.81
N VAL A 81 15.71 0.84 1.42
CA VAL A 81 15.11 0.82 2.76
C VAL A 81 15.89 -0.15 3.65
N GLU A 82 15.71 -0.02 4.96
CA GLU A 82 16.28 -0.97 5.91
C GLU A 82 15.78 -2.40 5.62
N PRO A 83 16.58 -3.46 5.83
CA PRO A 83 16.16 -4.83 5.55
C PRO A 83 14.96 -5.28 6.38
N PHE A 84 14.80 -4.72 7.59
CA PHE A 84 13.65 -4.96 8.44
C PHE A 84 13.44 -3.81 9.44
N ILE A 85 12.27 -3.81 10.08
CA ILE A 85 12.01 -3.04 11.30
C ILE A 85 11.45 -3.94 12.40
N ILE A 86 11.55 -3.47 13.65
CA ILE A 86 10.77 -4.03 14.77
C ILE A 86 9.61 -3.05 15.02
N PRO A 87 8.36 -3.44 14.68
CA PRO A 87 7.22 -2.57 14.94
C PRO A 87 6.97 -2.47 16.44
N THR A 88 6.57 -1.29 16.90
CA THR A 88 6.08 -1.07 18.26
C THR A 88 4.65 -1.58 18.41
N GLU A 89 4.19 -1.75 19.64
CA GLU A 89 2.80 -2.12 19.93
C GLU A 89 1.80 -1.13 19.33
N ALA A 90 2.06 0.18 19.48
CA ALA A 90 1.22 1.23 18.91
C ALA A 90 1.12 1.16 17.36
N GLU A 91 2.18 0.75 16.69
CA GLU A 91 2.18 0.57 15.24
C GLU A 91 1.42 -0.68 14.80
N MET A 92 1.57 -1.78 15.53
CA MET A 92 0.81 -3.00 15.31
C MET A 92 -0.69 -2.75 15.50
N ASP A 93 -1.05 -2.01 16.55
CA ASP A 93 -2.43 -1.57 16.81
C ASP A 93 -2.94 -0.70 15.67
N MET A 94 -2.14 0.23 15.15
CA MET A 94 -2.55 1.07 14.01
C MET A 94 -2.78 0.24 12.74
N CYS A 95 -1.96 -0.78 12.49
CA CYS A 95 -2.15 -1.72 11.38
C CYS A 95 -3.44 -2.53 11.54
N ALA A 96 -3.73 -3.00 12.75
CA ALA A 96 -4.96 -3.70 13.08
C ALA A 96 -6.18 -2.79 12.89
N HIS A 97 -6.13 -1.55 13.37
CA HIS A 97 -7.20 -0.56 13.19
C HIS A 97 -7.47 -0.26 11.71
N MET A 98 -6.43 -0.09 10.89
CA MET A 98 -6.62 0.13 9.45
C MET A 98 -7.28 -1.09 8.78
N THR A 99 -6.83 -2.29 9.14
CA THR A 99 -7.41 -3.55 8.63
C THR A 99 -8.91 -3.64 8.98
N GLN A 100 -9.27 -3.31 10.22
CA GLN A 100 -10.67 -3.29 10.66
C GLN A 100 -11.48 -2.21 9.94
N ALA A 101 -10.91 -1.01 9.75
CA ALA A 101 -11.59 0.07 9.04
C ALA A 101 -11.92 -0.29 7.58
N ILE A 102 -11.06 -1.08 6.91
CA ILE A 102 -11.33 -1.61 5.57
C ILE A 102 -12.52 -2.58 5.60
N LEU A 103 -12.54 -3.52 6.55
CA LEU A 103 -13.64 -4.48 6.72
C LEU A 103 -14.98 -3.79 7.02
N ASP A 104 -14.96 -2.79 7.90
CA ASP A 104 -16.14 -2.02 8.28
C ASP A 104 -16.67 -1.19 7.12
N ALA A 105 -15.78 -0.57 6.34
CA ALA A 105 -16.16 0.21 5.17
C ALA A 105 -16.67 -0.69 4.04
N TRP A 106 -16.05 -1.85 3.80
CA TRP A 106 -16.44 -2.79 2.74
C TRP A 106 -17.47 -3.81 3.24
N THR A 107 -18.66 -3.31 3.52
CA THR A 107 -19.75 -4.05 4.21
C THR A 107 -20.13 -5.41 3.60
N ILE A 108 -19.88 -5.63 2.31
CA ILE A 108 -20.15 -6.91 1.63
C ILE A 108 -19.23 -8.03 2.12
N ILE A 109 -18.00 -7.70 2.51
CA ILE A 109 -17.04 -8.67 3.04
C ILE A 109 -16.91 -8.59 4.56
N LYS A 110 -17.79 -7.89 5.28
CA LYS A 110 -17.66 -7.63 6.72
C LYS A 110 -17.56 -8.87 7.61
N SER A 111 -18.01 -10.03 7.14
CA SER A 111 -17.89 -11.31 7.85
C SER A 111 -16.55 -12.01 7.61
N THR A 112 -15.70 -11.44 6.77
CA THR A 112 -14.34 -11.93 6.50
C THR A 112 -13.45 -11.55 7.67
N SER A 113 -12.60 -12.48 8.11
CA SER A 113 -11.61 -12.17 9.13
C SER A 113 -10.50 -11.24 8.58
N PRO A 114 -9.72 -10.58 9.45
CA PRO A 114 -8.52 -9.86 9.04
C PRO A 114 -7.57 -10.71 8.18
N GLU A 115 -7.38 -11.98 8.52
CA GLU A 115 -6.57 -12.93 7.75
C GLU A 115 -7.19 -13.20 6.37
N GLY A 116 -8.50 -13.39 6.29
CA GLY A 116 -9.21 -13.57 5.03
C GLY A 116 -9.09 -12.35 4.11
N LEU A 117 -9.13 -11.13 4.66
CA LEU A 117 -8.89 -9.89 3.90
C LEU A 117 -7.49 -9.90 3.28
N ARG A 118 -6.47 -10.25 4.08
CA ARG A 118 -5.07 -10.32 3.63
C ARG A 118 -4.88 -11.33 2.51
N GLU A 119 -5.25 -12.57 2.74
CA GLU A 119 -5.04 -13.69 1.81
C GLU A 119 -5.84 -13.53 0.52
N THR A 120 -7.08 -13.03 0.62
CA THR A 120 -7.98 -12.96 -0.53
C THR A 120 -7.74 -11.72 -1.37
N PHE A 121 -7.52 -10.57 -0.72
CA PHE A 121 -7.60 -9.27 -1.40
C PHE A 121 -6.32 -8.46 -1.34
N LEU A 122 -5.41 -8.66 -0.37
CA LEU A 122 -4.15 -7.89 -0.31
C LEU A 122 -2.98 -8.65 -0.97
N GLN A 123 -2.88 -9.96 -0.74
CA GLN A 123 -1.85 -10.86 -1.28
C GLN A 123 -2.21 -11.29 -2.71
N ARG A 124 -2.05 -10.36 -3.63
CA ARG A 124 -2.39 -10.51 -5.04
C ARG A 124 -1.16 -10.38 -5.91
N SER A 125 -0.93 -11.34 -6.79
CA SER A 125 0.09 -11.17 -7.83
C SER A 125 -0.32 -10.10 -8.83
N GLY A 126 0.65 -9.33 -9.30
CA GLY A 126 0.46 -8.30 -10.31
C GLY A 126 1.78 -7.80 -10.89
N HIS A 127 1.65 -6.83 -11.79
CA HIS A 127 2.79 -6.17 -12.42
C HIS A 127 2.68 -4.66 -12.28
N LEU A 128 3.73 -4.04 -11.75
CA LEU A 128 3.88 -2.61 -11.60
C LEU A 128 4.82 -2.10 -12.69
N ALA A 129 4.34 -1.21 -13.56
CA ALA A 129 5.12 -0.65 -14.65
C ALA A 129 5.18 0.88 -14.54
N SER A 130 6.36 1.46 -14.82
CA SER A 130 6.46 2.89 -15.04
C SER A 130 5.99 3.25 -16.44
N THR A 131 5.19 4.31 -16.53
CA THR A 131 4.69 4.86 -17.79
C THR A 131 5.36 6.21 -18.03
N THR A 132 5.76 6.48 -19.27
CA THR A 132 6.55 7.68 -19.61
C THR A 132 5.81 8.99 -19.30
N ASP A 133 4.47 8.98 -19.37
CA ASP A 133 3.65 10.20 -19.30
C ASP A 133 2.55 10.18 -18.21
N ALA A 134 2.29 9.04 -17.56
CA ALA A 134 1.10 8.87 -16.69
C ALA A 134 1.42 8.33 -15.28
N GLY A 135 2.70 8.34 -14.86
CA GLY A 135 3.14 7.82 -13.57
C GLY A 135 3.23 6.29 -13.56
N TRP A 136 2.63 5.65 -12.56
CA TRP A 136 2.68 4.20 -12.37
C TRP A 136 1.40 3.52 -12.87
N MET A 137 1.54 2.30 -13.38
CA MET A 137 0.44 1.41 -13.72
C MET A 137 0.61 0.08 -13.01
N LEU A 138 -0.40 -0.31 -12.22
CA LEU A 138 -0.49 -1.64 -11.62
C LEU A 138 -1.55 -2.45 -12.33
N VAL A 139 -1.18 -3.64 -12.79
CA VAL A 139 -2.10 -4.64 -13.34
C VAL A 139 -2.17 -5.82 -12.38
N VAL A 140 -3.31 -5.99 -11.73
CA VAL A 140 -3.57 -7.09 -10.79
C VAL A 140 -3.99 -8.32 -11.57
N ARG A 141 -3.47 -9.49 -11.22
CA ARG A 141 -3.87 -10.76 -11.83
C ARG A 141 -5.29 -11.14 -11.36
N ARG A 142 -6.14 -11.51 -12.31
CA ARG A 142 -7.55 -11.86 -12.05
C ARG A 142 -7.73 -13.21 -11.38
N HIS A 143 -8.60 -13.28 -10.37
CA HIS A 143 -9.09 -14.50 -9.72
C HIS A 143 -10.63 -14.50 -9.63
N THR A 144 -11.21 -15.66 -9.30
CA THR A 144 -12.66 -15.89 -9.24
C THR A 144 -13.41 -15.00 -8.24
N LEU A 145 -12.76 -14.59 -7.13
CA LEU A 145 -13.39 -13.76 -6.09
C LEU A 145 -13.36 -12.25 -6.38
N ASP A 146 -12.79 -11.83 -7.52
CA ASP A 146 -12.65 -10.41 -7.88
C ASP A 146 -14.00 -9.71 -8.10
N LEU A 147 -15.09 -10.46 -8.31
CA LEU A 147 -16.46 -9.91 -8.38
C LEU A 147 -16.85 -9.12 -7.13
N LEU A 148 -16.26 -9.43 -5.97
CA LEU A 148 -16.49 -8.69 -4.75
C LEU A 148 -15.81 -7.31 -4.78
N VAL A 149 -14.65 -7.22 -5.46
CA VAL A 149 -13.86 -5.98 -5.57
C VAL A 149 -14.62 -4.92 -6.36
N ASP A 150 -15.45 -5.33 -7.32
CA ASP A 150 -16.34 -4.44 -8.05
C ASP A 150 -17.39 -3.76 -7.15
N GLN A 151 -17.59 -4.26 -5.94
CA GLN A 151 -18.56 -3.75 -4.96
C GLN A 151 -17.92 -2.93 -3.84
N ILE A 152 -16.64 -2.58 -3.96
CA ILE A 152 -15.95 -1.76 -2.97
C ILE A 152 -16.51 -0.32 -2.99
N PRO A 153 -16.81 0.30 -1.83
CA PRO A 153 -17.53 1.58 -1.81
C PRO A 153 -16.64 2.81 -2.06
N TRP A 154 -15.36 2.64 -2.38
CA TRP A 154 -14.43 3.73 -2.68
C TRP A 154 -13.72 3.53 -4.00
N ASN A 155 -13.21 4.63 -4.57
CA ASN A 155 -12.38 4.56 -5.75
C ASN A 155 -10.96 4.11 -5.37
N PHE A 156 -10.53 2.97 -5.91
CA PHE A 156 -9.16 2.47 -5.82
C PHE A 156 -8.49 2.37 -7.20
N ARG A 157 -9.15 2.78 -8.29
CA ARG A 157 -8.61 2.69 -9.66
C ARG A 157 -7.52 3.73 -9.92
N LEU A 158 -7.45 4.75 -9.08
CA LEU A 158 -6.40 5.77 -9.05
C LEU A 158 -6.04 6.05 -7.59
N VAL A 159 -4.79 5.82 -7.23
CA VAL A 159 -4.24 6.22 -5.92
C VAL A 159 -3.21 7.31 -6.14
N PHE A 160 -3.48 8.49 -5.57
CA PHE A 160 -2.56 9.61 -5.61
C PHE A 160 -2.70 10.45 -4.33
N GLN A 161 -1.70 10.35 -3.47
CA GLN A 161 -1.65 11.04 -2.18
C GLN A 161 -0.72 12.24 -2.24
N ARG A 162 -0.88 13.18 -1.30
CA ARG A 162 -0.15 14.46 -1.31
C ARG A 162 1.38 14.33 -1.25
N TRP A 163 1.90 13.22 -0.71
CA TRP A 163 3.34 12.92 -0.63
C TRP A 163 3.86 12.11 -1.84
N MET A 164 2.98 11.68 -2.74
CA MET A 164 3.38 10.90 -3.91
C MET A 164 3.88 11.81 -5.02
N THR A 165 4.93 11.39 -5.70
CA THR A 165 5.53 12.10 -6.85
C THR A 165 4.77 11.88 -8.15
N SER A 166 3.98 10.81 -8.26
CA SER A 166 3.22 10.46 -9.45
C SER A 166 2.00 9.61 -9.07
N PRO A 167 0.90 9.67 -9.84
CA PRO A 167 -0.26 8.82 -9.62
C PRO A 167 0.03 7.35 -9.88
N LEU A 168 -0.71 6.47 -9.20
CA LEU A 168 -0.76 5.04 -9.47
C LEU A 168 -2.13 4.69 -10.07
N ASN A 169 -2.15 4.27 -11.33
CA ASN A 169 -3.34 3.79 -12.02
C ASN A 169 -3.46 2.27 -11.84
N ILE A 170 -4.66 1.77 -11.55
CA ILE A 170 -4.89 0.36 -11.21
C ILE A 170 -5.88 -0.27 -12.19
N THR A 171 -5.41 -1.33 -12.86
CA THR A 171 -6.24 -2.29 -13.58
C THR A 171 -6.37 -3.56 -12.74
N TRP A 172 -7.61 -3.89 -12.36
CA TRP A 172 -8.01 -5.09 -11.62
C TRP A 172 -8.93 -5.89 -12.53
#